data_AF-A0A2P4P160-F1
#
_entry.id   AF-A0A2P4P160-F1
#
_cell.length_a   1.000
_cell.length_b   1.000
_cell.length_c   1.000
_cell.angle_alpha   90.00
_cell.angle_beta   90.00
_cell.angle_gamma   90.00
#
_symmetry.space_group_name_H-M   'P 1'
#
loop_
_entity.id
_entity.type
_entity.pdbx_description
1 polymer ?
#
loop_
_entity_poly.entity_id
_entity_poly.type
_entity_poly.pdbx_seq_one_letter_code
_entity_poly.pdbx_strand_id
1 'polypeptide(L)'
;MSKTRIVNENLFNINKFLSVNLPPNIYTVQNYASAIDVSNIFSITFNAPFETLLPLARIDTAAEKILHLQYPYLTPAIVFSDGNCLLNSLSLIFTGNQTSALQFRLAMVIELMKHADFYLSQNFFEEDYYFSDAALNSAKSNSNTQVTYNKEKEYISEILYMSKSHQFCSIIGIYGLASVIQRPIMSIYPPTIFQLISTLYHKLIEPRIKAYDEYITIMWTSSNGK
;
A
#
# COMPACT_ATOMS: atom_id res chain seq x y z
N MET A 1 -24.62 -12.53 -0.79
CA MET A 1 -24.11 -11.15 -0.96
C MET A 1 -22.85 -11.21 -1.81
N SER A 2 -22.65 -10.33 -2.81
CA SER A 2 -21.46 -10.44 -3.68
C SER A 2 -20.17 -10.11 -2.91
N LYS A 3 -19.06 -10.79 -3.22
CA LYS A 3 -17.76 -10.61 -2.56
C LYS A 3 -17.30 -9.14 -2.57
N THR A 4 -17.46 -8.45 -3.70
CA THR A 4 -17.17 -7.03 -3.86
C THR A 4 -17.97 -6.14 -2.91
N ARG A 5 -19.23 -6.49 -2.62
CA ARG A 5 -20.06 -5.72 -1.68
C ARG A 5 -19.54 -5.86 -0.24
N ILE A 6 -19.14 -7.07 0.16
CA ILE A 6 -18.57 -7.33 1.50
C ILE A 6 -17.26 -6.55 1.68
N VAL A 7 -16.39 -6.54 0.68
CA VAL A 7 -15.12 -5.78 0.72
C VAL A 7 -15.37 -4.28 0.89
N ASN A 8 -16.29 -3.72 0.09
CA ASN A 8 -16.64 -2.29 0.18
C ASN A 8 -17.26 -1.93 1.53
N GLU A 9 -18.12 -2.78 2.08
CA GLU A 9 -18.72 -2.57 3.38
C GLU A 9 -17.69 -2.56 4.50
N ASN A 10 -16.70 -3.46 4.46
CA ASN A 10 -15.60 -3.48 5.42
C ASN A 10 -14.73 -2.22 5.31
N LEU A 11 -14.34 -1.81 4.11
CA LEU A 11 -13.58 -0.56 3.89
C LEU A 11 -14.37 0.66 4.41
N PHE A 12 -15.67 0.71 4.15
CA PHE A 12 -16.55 1.77 4.66
C PHE A 12 -16.60 1.78 6.19
N ASN A 13 -16.77 0.61 6.82
CA ASN A 13 -16.83 0.48 8.27
C ASN A 13 -15.50 0.86 8.93
N ILE A 14 -14.37 0.44 8.37
CA ILE A 14 -13.03 0.88 8.82
C ILE A 14 -12.91 2.40 8.70
N ASN A 15 -13.28 2.98 7.55
CA ASN A 15 -13.19 4.42 7.35
C ASN A 15 -14.02 5.19 8.38
N LYS A 16 -15.25 4.74 8.63
CA LYS A 16 -16.14 5.31 9.65
C LYS A 16 -15.57 5.19 11.06
N PHE A 17 -15.01 4.04 11.41
CA PHE A 17 -14.36 3.81 12.70
C PHE A 17 -13.16 4.75 12.91
N LEU A 18 -12.34 4.95 11.88
CA LEU A 18 -11.15 5.81 11.96
C LEU A 18 -11.47 7.31 11.92
N SER A 19 -12.64 7.71 11.38
CA SER A 19 -13.03 9.12 11.19
C SER A 19 -13.75 9.75 12.39
N VAL A 20 -13.77 9.10 13.57
CA VAL A 20 -14.49 9.60 14.75
C VAL A 20 -13.86 10.87 15.33
N ASN A 21 -14.68 11.70 15.99
CA ASN A 21 -14.28 13.02 16.52
C ASN A 21 -13.06 12.97 17.46
N LEU A 22 -12.88 11.88 18.19
CA LEU A 22 -11.67 11.60 18.94
C LEU A 22 -10.97 10.42 18.25
N PRO A 23 -9.90 10.67 17.47
CA PRO A 23 -9.21 9.61 16.73
C PRO A 23 -8.83 8.46 17.67
N PRO A 24 -9.05 7.19 17.27
CA PRO A 24 -8.71 6.04 18.09
C PRO A 24 -7.19 5.99 18.30
N ASN A 25 -6.75 5.44 19.43
CA ASN A 25 -5.33 5.12 19.62
C ASN A 25 -4.97 3.77 18.96
N ILE A 26 -3.67 3.46 18.85
CA ILE A 26 -3.18 2.21 18.25
C ILE A 26 -3.83 0.97 18.84
N TYR A 27 -3.92 0.89 20.17
CA TYR A 27 -4.54 -0.25 20.85
C TYR A 27 -5.98 -0.50 20.39
N THR A 28 -6.77 0.58 20.27
CA THR A 28 -8.16 0.49 19.80
C THR A 28 -8.22 0.09 18.32
N VAL A 29 -7.31 0.61 17.50
CA VAL A 29 -7.19 0.27 16.07
C VAL A 29 -6.85 -1.20 15.86
N GLN A 30 -5.88 -1.73 16.61
CA GLN A 30 -5.48 -3.14 16.55
C GLN A 30 -6.60 -4.07 16.99
N ASN A 31 -7.31 -3.72 18.07
CA ASN A 31 -8.45 -4.49 18.56
C ASN A 31 -9.59 -4.53 17.53
N TYR A 32 -9.90 -3.39 16.92
CA TYR A 32 -10.92 -3.33 15.86
C TYR A 32 -10.54 -4.22 14.68
N ALA A 33 -9.32 -4.09 14.17
CA ALA A 33 -8.86 -4.89 13.03
C ALA A 33 -8.81 -6.40 13.34
N SER A 34 -8.45 -6.76 14.57
CA SER A 34 -8.40 -8.16 15.00
C SER A 34 -9.79 -8.83 15.07
N ALA A 35 -10.85 -8.05 15.20
CA ALA A 35 -12.23 -8.53 15.20
C ALA A 35 -12.82 -8.74 13.79
N ILE A 36 -12.12 -8.30 12.73
CA ILE A 36 -12.59 -8.46 11.36
C ILE A 36 -12.33 -9.89 10.88
N ASP A 37 -13.38 -10.62 10.51
CA ASP A 37 -13.25 -11.94 9.89
C ASP A 37 -12.77 -11.80 8.44
N VAL A 38 -11.51 -12.17 8.23
CA VAL A 38 -10.84 -12.12 6.92
C VAL A 38 -10.94 -13.41 6.11
N SER A 39 -11.40 -14.51 6.73
CA SER A 39 -11.41 -15.84 6.11
C SER A 39 -12.29 -15.91 4.86
N ASN A 40 -13.40 -15.16 4.89
CA ASN A 40 -14.36 -15.07 3.79
C ASN A 40 -14.04 -13.94 2.79
N ILE A 41 -13.00 -13.14 3.05
CA ILE A 41 -12.66 -11.93 2.30
C ILE A 41 -11.53 -12.19 1.31
N PHE A 42 -10.51 -12.96 1.70
CA PHE A 42 -9.33 -13.23 0.88
C PHE A 42 -9.38 -14.63 0.28
N SER A 43 -9.39 -14.70 -1.05
CA SER A 43 -9.29 -15.96 -1.80
C SER A 43 -8.18 -15.86 -2.86
N ILE A 44 -7.21 -14.99 -2.63
CA ILE A 44 -6.10 -14.75 -3.55
C ILE A 44 -4.94 -15.65 -3.11
N THR A 45 -4.42 -16.44 -4.03
CA THR A 45 -3.25 -17.28 -3.79
C THR A 45 -2.00 -16.47 -4.14
N PHE A 46 -1.03 -16.41 -3.23
CA PHE A 46 0.20 -15.62 -3.39
C PHE A 46 1.44 -16.45 -3.76
N ASN A 47 1.31 -17.76 -3.93
CA ASN A 47 2.46 -18.65 -4.16
C ASN A 47 3.03 -18.60 -5.59
N ALA A 48 2.25 -18.13 -6.57
CA ALA A 48 2.63 -18.11 -7.97
C ALA A 48 2.25 -16.77 -8.62
N PRO A 49 3.06 -15.71 -8.45
CA PRO A 49 2.87 -14.48 -9.20
C PRO A 49 3.10 -14.70 -10.70
N PHE A 50 2.42 -13.92 -11.53
CA PHE A 50 2.70 -13.83 -12.97
C PHE A 50 3.98 -13.01 -13.19
N GLU A 51 5.07 -13.70 -13.48
CA GLU A 51 6.40 -13.09 -13.69
C GLU A 51 6.61 -12.59 -15.13
N THR A 52 5.74 -12.99 -16.06
CA THR A 52 5.76 -12.56 -17.46
C THR A 52 4.50 -11.80 -17.81
N LEU A 53 4.61 -10.85 -18.74
CA LEU A 53 3.44 -10.18 -19.32
C LEU A 53 2.44 -11.20 -19.86
N LEU A 54 1.21 -11.10 -19.37
CA LEU A 54 0.11 -11.90 -19.87
C LEU A 54 -0.21 -11.54 -21.32
N PRO A 55 -0.74 -12.48 -22.13
CA PRO A 55 -0.99 -12.25 -23.55
C PRO A 55 -1.88 -11.02 -23.87
N LEU A 56 -2.76 -10.65 -22.93
CA LEU A 56 -3.67 -9.50 -23.06
C LEU A 56 -3.16 -8.23 -22.36
N ALA A 57 -2.06 -8.33 -21.60
CA ALA A 57 -1.44 -7.16 -20.97
C ALA A 57 -0.69 -6.34 -22.01
N ARG A 58 -0.79 -5.01 -21.90
CA ARG A 58 -0.10 -4.08 -22.79
C ARG A 58 1.13 -3.52 -22.08
N ILE A 59 2.17 -3.20 -22.86
CA ILE A 59 3.39 -2.58 -22.37
C ILE A 59 3.14 -1.09 -22.14
N ASP A 60 3.57 -0.56 -20.99
CA ASP A 60 3.62 0.87 -20.75
C ASP A 60 4.89 1.45 -21.38
N THR A 61 4.76 1.89 -22.64
CA THR A 61 5.89 2.44 -23.41
C THR A 61 6.52 3.72 -22.81
N ALA A 62 5.80 4.45 -21.95
CA ALA A 62 6.36 5.62 -21.28
C ALA A 62 7.25 5.19 -20.11
N ALA A 63 6.75 4.26 -19.28
CA ALA A 63 7.52 3.64 -18.22
C ALA A 63 8.74 2.88 -18.78
N GLU A 64 8.59 2.20 -19.92
CA GLU A 64 9.64 1.40 -20.56
C GLU A 64 10.83 2.27 -20.98
N LYS A 65 10.59 3.47 -21.53
CA LYS A 65 11.66 4.42 -21.88
C LYS A 65 12.50 4.84 -20.68
N ILE A 66 11.90 4.89 -19.50
CA ILE A 66 12.57 5.25 -18.24
C ILE A 66 13.32 4.03 -17.69
N LEU A 67 12.66 2.87 -17.64
CA LEU A 67 13.21 1.66 -17.04
C LEU A 67 14.32 1.02 -17.86
N HIS A 68 14.21 0.96 -19.18
CA HIS A 68 15.10 0.17 -20.04
C HIS A 68 16.58 0.50 -19.85
N LEU A 69 16.91 1.73 -19.45
CA LEU A 69 18.29 2.15 -19.20
C LEU A 69 18.91 1.50 -17.95
N GLN A 70 18.11 1.21 -16.92
CA GLN A 70 18.60 0.67 -15.64
C GLN A 70 18.14 -0.77 -15.38
N TYR A 71 17.00 -1.16 -15.94
CA TYR A 71 16.33 -2.44 -15.74
C TYR A 71 15.90 -3.04 -17.09
N PRO A 72 16.85 -3.36 -17.99
CA PRO A 72 16.54 -3.84 -19.35
C PRO A 72 15.83 -5.21 -19.37
N TYR A 73 15.85 -5.94 -18.24
CA TYR A 73 15.20 -7.24 -18.06
C TYR A 73 13.75 -7.13 -17.55
N LEU A 74 13.26 -5.91 -17.24
CA LEU A 74 11.89 -5.69 -16.79
C LEU A 74 11.05 -5.08 -17.92
N THR A 75 9.80 -5.53 -18.04
CA THR A 75 8.83 -4.94 -18.97
C THR A 75 7.63 -4.38 -18.20
N PRO A 76 7.41 -3.05 -18.19
CA PRO A 76 6.31 -2.46 -17.44
C PRO A 76 4.97 -2.72 -18.14
N ALA A 77 3.96 -3.10 -17.37
CA ALA A 77 2.61 -3.32 -17.85
C ALA A 77 1.72 -2.08 -17.62
N ILE A 78 0.78 -1.81 -18.53
CA ILE A 78 -0.25 -0.79 -18.34
C ILE A 78 -1.21 -1.24 -17.24
N VAL A 79 -1.47 -0.33 -16.30
CA VAL A 79 -2.39 -0.51 -15.18
C VAL A 79 -3.44 0.61 -15.20
N PHE A 80 -4.67 0.32 -14.78
CA PHE A 80 -5.73 1.31 -14.72
C PHE A 80 -5.38 2.45 -13.75
N SER A 81 -5.43 3.68 -14.27
CA SER A 81 -5.16 4.92 -13.51
C SER A 81 -6.47 5.48 -12.93
N ASP A 82 -7.08 4.73 -12.02
CA ASP A 82 -8.34 5.06 -11.36
C ASP A 82 -8.17 5.43 -9.88
N GLY A 83 -6.94 5.76 -9.46
CA GLY A 83 -6.58 5.97 -8.05
C GLY A 83 -6.37 4.67 -7.24
N ASN A 84 -6.57 3.49 -7.84
CA ASN A 84 -6.17 2.20 -7.26
C ASN A 84 -4.93 1.61 -7.95
N CYS A 85 -4.15 2.39 -8.71
CA CYS A 85 -3.07 1.88 -9.57
C CYS A 85 -2.11 0.91 -8.84
N LEU A 86 -1.63 1.23 -7.63
CA LEU A 86 -0.79 0.32 -6.84
C LEU A 86 -1.46 -1.06 -6.63
N LEU A 87 -2.75 -1.06 -6.30
CA LEU A 87 -3.53 -2.24 -5.99
C LEU A 87 -3.94 -3.00 -7.27
N ASN A 88 -4.20 -2.28 -8.35
CA ASN A 88 -4.43 -2.84 -9.68
C ASN A 88 -3.17 -3.57 -10.16
N SER A 89 -1.96 -3.03 -9.90
CA SER A 89 -0.69 -3.69 -10.22
C SER A 89 -0.56 -5.04 -9.51
N LEU A 90 -0.86 -5.09 -8.20
CA LEU A 90 -0.82 -6.35 -7.44
C LEU A 90 -1.91 -7.32 -7.89
N SER A 91 -3.10 -6.81 -8.18
CA SER A 91 -4.16 -7.61 -8.79
C SER A 91 -3.68 -8.25 -10.10
N LEU A 92 -3.03 -7.48 -10.96
CA LEU A 92 -2.50 -7.99 -12.22
C LEU A 92 -1.44 -9.08 -11.99
N ILE A 93 -0.50 -8.83 -11.07
CA ILE A 93 0.59 -9.78 -10.74
C ILE A 93 0.05 -11.09 -10.15
N PHE A 94 -0.98 -11.08 -9.32
CA PHE A 94 -1.42 -12.31 -8.61
C PHE A 94 -2.68 -12.96 -9.17
N THR A 95 -3.47 -12.24 -9.97
CA THR A 95 -4.75 -12.75 -10.49
C THR A 95 -4.87 -12.67 -12.01
N GLY A 96 -3.87 -12.07 -12.66
CA GLY A 96 -3.83 -11.86 -14.10
C GLY A 96 -4.85 -10.87 -14.65
N ASN A 97 -5.56 -10.17 -13.77
CA ASN A 97 -6.51 -9.12 -14.09
C ASN A 97 -6.52 -8.06 -12.97
N GLN A 98 -7.22 -6.96 -13.17
CA GLN A 98 -7.19 -5.82 -12.24
C GLN A 98 -8.45 -5.72 -11.35
N THR A 99 -9.25 -6.79 -11.24
CA THR A 99 -10.56 -6.76 -10.56
C THR A 99 -10.49 -6.94 -9.04
N SER A 100 -9.33 -7.35 -8.51
CA SER A 100 -9.13 -7.63 -7.07
C SER A 100 -8.51 -6.47 -6.30
N ALA A 101 -8.38 -5.28 -6.89
CA ALA A 101 -7.73 -4.13 -6.25
C ALA A 101 -8.33 -3.75 -4.89
N LEU A 102 -9.66 -3.78 -4.75
CA LEU A 102 -10.30 -3.51 -3.46
C LEU A 102 -10.03 -4.59 -2.41
N GLN A 103 -9.84 -5.85 -2.81
CA GLN A 103 -9.43 -6.91 -1.89
C GLN A 103 -8.01 -6.62 -1.38
N PHE A 104 -7.07 -6.24 -2.26
CA PHE A 104 -5.74 -5.80 -1.84
C PHE A 104 -5.79 -4.57 -0.92
N ARG A 105 -6.67 -3.59 -1.20
CA ARG A 105 -6.84 -2.42 -0.33
C ARG A 105 -7.24 -2.83 1.08
N LEU A 106 -8.25 -3.69 1.18
CA LEU A 106 -8.76 -4.15 2.46
C LEU A 106 -7.71 -4.98 3.21
N ALA A 107 -7.00 -5.88 2.52
CA ALA A 107 -5.91 -6.66 3.10
C ALA A 107 -4.82 -5.75 3.68
N MET A 108 -4.36 -4.80 2.88
CA MET A 108 -3.35 -3.82 3.26
C MET A 108 -3.76 -3.04 4.50
N VAL A 109 -4.97 -2.49 4.50
CA VAL A 109 -5.49 -1.69 5.62
C VAL A 109 -5.62 -2.53 6.88
N ILE A 110 -6.14 -3.75 6.80
CA ILE A 110 -6.27 -4.65 7.96
C ILE A 110 -4.89 -5.03 8.51
N GLU A 111 -3.93 -5.38 7.65
CA GLU A 111 -2.56 -5.72 8.06
C GLU A 111 -1.91 -4.54 8.81
N LEU A 112 -1.98 -3.34 8.22
CA LEU A 112 -1.42 -2.11 8.82
C LEU A 112 -2.08 -1.76 10.16
N MET A 113 -3.40 -1.93 10.29
CA MET A 113 -4.10 -1.69 11.54
C MET A 113 -3.76 -2.73 12.61
N LYS A 114 -3.76 -4.02 12.24
CA LYS A 114 -3.56 -5.14 13.16
C LYS A 114 -2.13 -5.19 13.72
N HIS A 115 -1.16 -4.80 12.90
CA HIS A 115 0.26 -4.88 13.23
C HIS A 115 0.91 -3.50 13.36
N ALA A 116 0.13 -2.48 13.73
CA ALA A 116 0.57 -1.10 13.83
C ALA A 116 1.86 -0.90 14.63
N ASP A 117 2.03 -1.55 15.79
CA ASP A 117 3.26 -1.45 16.59
C ASP A 117 4.51 -1.85 15.80
N PHE A 118 4.43 -2.92 14.99
CA PHE A 118 5.55 -3.36 14.16
C PHE A 118 5.93 -2.30 13.13
N TYR A 119 4.94 -1.68 12.49
CA TYR A 119 5.20 -0.65 11.48
C TYR A 119 5.75 0.61 12.13
N LEU A 120 5.14 1.09 13.21
CA LEU A 120 5.61 2.27 13.95
C LEU A 120 7.01 2.10 14.56
N SER A 121 7.47 0.86 14.79
CA SER A 121 8.83 0.59 15.26
C SER A 121 9.88 0.57 14.14
N GLN A 122 9.50 0.76 12.87
CA GLN A 122 10.47 0.78 11.76
C GLN A 122 11.14 2.14 11.67
N ASN A 123 12.45 2.17 11.41
CA ASN A 123 13.26 3.40 11.33
C ASN A 123 12.68 4.46 10.40
N PHE A 124 11.97 4.08 9.33
CA PHE A 124 11.40 5.04 8.38
C PHE A 124 10.25 5.89 8.98
N PHE A 125 9.66 5.46 10.11
CA PHE A 125 8.73 6.27 10.90
C PHE A 125 9.43 7.17 11.93
N GLU A 126 10.68 6.85 12.30
CA GLU A 126 11.52 7.70 13.14
C GLU A 126 12.03 8.92 12.36
N GLU A 127 12.32 8.74 11.06
CA GLU A 127 12.76 9.80 10.18
C GLU A 127 11.61 10.77 9.82
N ASP A 128 11.87 12.08 9.83
CA ASP A 128 10.92 13.19 9.54
C ASP A 128 10.42 13.24 8.08
N TYR A 129 9.81 12.15 7.64
CA TYR A 129 9.23 12.04 6.31
C TYR A 129 7.74 12.35 6.30
N TYR A 130 7.34 13.03 5.23
CA TYR A 130 5.96 13.36 4.91
C TYR A 130 5.34 12.22 4.09
N PHE A 131 4.34 11.53 4.66
CA PHE A 131 3.71 10.35 4.05
C PHE A 131 2.63 10.69 3.01
N SER A 132 1.81 11.71 3.30
CA SER A 132 0.96 12.42 2.35
C SER A 132 0.67 13.85 2.84
N ASP A 133 0.65 14.83 1.94
CA ASP A 133 0.36 16.24 2.29
C ASP A 133 -1.03 16.40 2.92
N ALA A 134 -1.99 15.55 2.52
CA ALA A 134 -3.36 15.57 3.01
C ALA A 134 -3.50 15.02 4.45
N ALA A 135 -2.87 13.88 4.77
CA ALA A 135 -2.90 13.33 6.13
C ALA A 135 -2.23 14.29 7.13
N LEU A 136 -1.12 14.93 6.72
CA LEU A 136 -0.42 15.93 7.52
C LEU A 136 -1.30 17.14 7.87
N ASN A 137 -1.98 17.71 6.87
CA ASN A 137 -2.86 18.86 7.08
C ASN A 137 -4.02 18.53 8.03
N SER A 138 -4.48 17.28 8.06
CA SER A 138 -5.50 16.83 9.01
C SER A 138 -4.97 16.65 10.44
N ALA A 139 -3.76 16.12 10.61
CA ALA A 139 -3.15 15.83 11.92
C ALA A 139 -2.72 17.09 12.70
N LYS A 140 -2.31 18.16 12.01
CA LYS A 140 -1.86 19.44 12.62
C LYS A 140 -2.93 20.17 13.44
N SER A 141 -4.20 19.78 13.35
CA SER A 141 -5.31 20.48 14.00
C SER A 141 -5.50 20.18 15.50
N ASN A 142 -4.79 19.21 16.09
CA ASN A 142 -5.05 18.77 17.47
C ASN A 142 -3.76 18.36 18.24
N SER A 143 -2.96 19.33 18.67
CA SER A 143 -1.75 19.08 19.49
C SER A 143 -1.96 19.44 20.96
N ASN A 144 -2.25 18.40 21.76
CA ASN A 144 -1.84 18.30 23.16
C ASN A 144 -2.08 16.86 23.63
N THR A 145 -1.07 15.99 23.54
CA THR A 145 -0.94 14.75 24.34
C THR A 145 0.38 14.06 24.01
N GLN A 146 1.12 13.67 25.06
CA GLN A 146 2.26 12.75 24.98
C GLN A 146 1.78 11.39 24.48
N VAL A 147 2.41 10.87 23.43
CA VAL A 147 2.15 9.53 22.89
C VAL A 147 3.48 8.78 22.81
N THR A 148 3.46 7.50 23.15
CA THR A 148 4.60 6.58 23.24
C THR A 148 5.34 6.39 21.90
N TYR A 149 4.71 6.77 20.79
CA TYR A 149 5.28 6.83 19.45
C TYR A 149 5.08 8.22 18.83
N ASN A 150 6.13 8.83 18.29
CA ASN A 150 6.13 10.22 17.80
C ASN A 150 5.14 10.49 16.65
N LYS A 151 4.62 9.46 15.96
CA LYS A 151 3.80 9.59 14.72
C LYS A 151 2.54 8.73 14.67
N GLU A 152 2.03 8.31 15.83
CA GLU A 152 0.83 7.48 15.90
C GLU A 152 -0.37 8.11 15.17
N LYS A 153 -0.60 9.42 15.37
CA LYS A 153 -1.73 10.15 14.76
C LYS A 153 -1.61 10.24 13.24
N GLU A 154 -0.40 10.50 12.74
CA GLU A 154 -0.07 10.56 11.32
C GLU A 154 -0.25 9.19 10.67
N TYR A 155 0.20 8.13 11.33
CA TYR A 155 0.03 6.75 10.87
C TYR A 155 -1.44 6.37 10.75
N ILE A 156 -2.25 6.66 11.77
CA ILE A 156 -3.70 6.40 11.74
C ILE A 156 -4.38 7.24 10.65
N SER A 157 -3.99 8.51 10.51
CA SER A 157 -4.51 9.40 9.46
C SER A 157 -4.21 8.88 8.06
N GLU A 158 -3.03 8.30 7.85
CA GLU A 158 -2.65 7.70 6.58
C GLU A 158 -3.45 6.42 6.28
N ILE A 159 -3.65 5.55 7.28
CA ILE A 159 -4.53 4.37 7.13
C ILE A 159 -5.97 4.81 6.81
N LEU A 160 -6.47 5.84 7.51
CA LEU A 160 -7.77 6.43 7.25
C LEU A 160 -7.88 6.91 5.80
N TYR A 161 -6.87 7.62 5.31
CA TYR A 161 -6.81 8.10 3.93
C TYR A 161 -6.82 6.92 2.94
N MET A 162 -5.96 5.93 3.12
CA MET A 162 -5.85 4.76 2.25
C MET A 162 -7.06 3.80 2.35
N SER A 163 -7.86 3.87 3.41
CA SER A 163 -9.07 3.03 3.54
C SER A 163 -10.19 3.41 2.56
N LYS A 164 -10.17 4.63 2.01
CA LYS A 164 -11.15 5.06 1.01
C LYS A 164 -10.82 4.48 -0.36
N SER A 165 -11.86 4.08 -1.10
CA SER A 165 -11.70 3.64 -2.49
C SER A 165 -11.10 4.75 -3.35
N HIS A 166 -10.27 4.37 -4.33
CA HIS A 166 -9.63 5.29 -5.29
C HIS A 166 -8.67 6.33 -4.67
N GLN A 167 -8.30 6.20 -3.39
CA GLN A 167 -7.27 7.05 -2.80
C GLN A 167 -5.87 6.51 -3.04
N PHE A 168 -4.94 7.44 -3.21
CA PHE A 168 -3.52 7.15 -3.32
C PHE A 168 -3.05 6.30 -2.12
N CYS A 169 -2.14 5.36 -2.38
CA CYS A 169 -1.50 4.56 -1.35
C CYS A 169 -0.02 4.95 -1.32
N SER A 170 0.43 5.51 -0.20
CA SER A 170 1.83 5.89 -0.01
C SER A 170 2.73 4.68 0.15
N ILE A 171 4.03 4.92 0.39
CA ILE A 171 5.01 3.88 0.67
C ILE A 171 4.59 2.97 1.84
N ILE A 172 3.84 3.48 2.82
CA ILE A 172 3.28 2.69 3.94
C ILE A 172 2.36 1.59 3.42
N GLY A 173 1.59 1.88 2.37
CA GLY A 173 0.78 0.89 1.67
C GLY A 173 1.62 -0.27 1.11
N ILE A 174 2.82 0.01 0.57
CA ILE A 174 3.71 -1.04 0.07
C ILE A 174 4.22 -1.93 1.22
N TYR A 175 4.56 -1.37 2.39
CA TYR A 175 4.94 -2.16 3.57
C TYR A 175 3.83 -3.12 4.02
N GLY A 176 2.60 -2.62 4.08
CA GLY A 176 1.42 -3.44 4.39
C GLY A 176 1.23 -4.53 3.33
N LEU A 177 1.32 -4.16 2.04
CA LEU A 177 1.13 -5.09 0.95
C LEU A 177 2.20 -6.18 0.89
N ALA A 178 3.48 -5.85 1.08
CA ALA A 178 4.56 -6.84 1.16
C ALA A 178 4.25 -7.90 2.21
N SER A 179 3.75 -7.47 3.37
CA SER A 179 3.36 -8.35 4.48
C SER A 179 2.12 -9.19 4.15
N VAL A 180 1.12 -8.61 3.46
CA VAL A 180 -0.07 -9.34 2.97
C VAL A 180 0.32 -10.46 2.01
N ILE A 181 1.20 -10.19 1.05
CA ILE A 181 1.66 -11.20 0.08
C ILE A 181 2.80 -12.07 0.62
N GLN A 182 3.27 -11.78 1.84
CA GLN A 182 4.35 -12.47 2.56
C GLN A 182 5.65 -12.58 1.75
N ARG A 183 5.92 -11.55 0.94
CA ARG A 183 6.97 -11.54 -0.07
C ARG A 183 7.56 -10.13 -0.20
N PRO A 184 8.86 -9.98 -0.46
CA PRO A 184 9.45 -8.66 -0.67
C PRO A 184 8.88 -7.96 -1.90
N ILE A 185 8.83 -6.63 -1.83
CA ILE A 185 8.47 -5.78 -2.98
C ILE A 185 9.67 -4.89 -3.29
N MET A 186 10.23 -5.04 -4.48
CA MET A 186 11.18 -4.08 -5.03
C MET A 186 10.39 -2.89 -5.57
N SER A 187 10.42 -1.80 -4.81
CA SER A 187 9.81 -0.53 -5.19
C SER A 187 10.83 0.25 -6.01
N ILE A 188 10.54 0.48 -7.29
CA ILE A 188 11.40 1.22 -8.21
C ILE A 188 10.83 2.61 -8.42
N TYR A 189 11.52 3.62 -7.90
CA TYR A 189 11.27 5.01 -8.27
C TYR A 189 12.13 5.40 -9.48
N PRO A 190 11.61 6.17 -10.44
CA PRO A 190 12.38 6.69 -11.57
C PRO A 190 13.61 7.48 -11.10
N PRO A 191 14.70 7.48 -11.87
CA PRO A 191 15.86 8.33 -11.59
C PRO A 191 15.42 9.79 -11.43
N THR A 192 15.76 10.40 -10.30
CA THR A 192 15.42 11.79 -9.99
C THR A 192 16.59 12.48 -9.30
N ILE A 193 16.69 13.80 -9.49
CA ILE A 193 17.66 14.64 -8.77
C ILE A 193 17.35 14.74 -7.27
N PHE A 194 16.11 14.44 -6.86
CA PHE A 194 15.68 14.49 -5.47
C PHE A 194 16.05 13.20 -4.73
N GLN A 195 17.27 13.17 -4.19
CA GLN A 195 17.81 12.02 -3.48
C GLN A 195 16.89 11.51 -2.35
N LEU A 196 16.19 12.42 -1.66
CA LEU A 196 15.22 12.08 -0.61
C LEU A 196 14.11 11.15 -1.12
N ILE A 197 13.48 11.49 -2.24
CA ILE A 197 12.38 10.71 -2.82
C ILE A 197 12.89 9.36 -3.31
N SER A 198 14.07 9.36 -3.93
CA SER A 198 14.74 8.13 -4.35
C SER A 198 15.00 7.20 -3.17
N THR A 199 15.61 7.67 -2.07
CA THR A 199 15.89 6.83 -0.89
C THR A 199 14.61 6.25 -0.27
N LEU A 200 13.50 6.99 -0.30
CA LEU A 200 12.23 6.55 0.26
C LEU A 200 11.51 5.50 -0.59
N TYR A 201 11.44 5.74 -1.90
CA TYR A 201 10.59 4.99 -2.81
C TYR A 201 11.37 4.01 -3.69
N HIS A 202 12.68 4.14 -3.81
CA HIS A 202 13.56 3.21 -4.54
C HIS A 202 14.26 2.26 -3.57
N LYS A 203 13.56 1.20 -3.15
CA LYS A 203 14.12 0.23 -2.19
C LYS A 203 13.40 -1.11 -2.23
N LEU A 204 14.10 -2.13 -1.73
CA LEU A 204 13.51 -3.41 -1.38
C LEU A 204 12.77 -3.29 -0.05
N ILE A 205 11.49 -3.61 -0.04
CA ILE A 205 10.64 -3.58 1.15
C ILE A 205 10.36 -5.02 1.56
N GLU A 206 10.85 -5.38 2.75
CA GLU A 206 10.66 -6.68 3.35
C GLU A 206 9.28 -6.79 4.04
N PRO A 207 8.64 -7.96 4.01
CA PRO A 207 7.42 -8.20 4.76
C PRO A 207 7.72 -8.38 6.25
N ARG A 208 6.71 -8.13 7.10
CA ARG A 208 6.78 -8.46 8.52
C ARG A 208 6.96 -9.96 8.77
N ILE A 209 6.29 -10.79 7.97
CA ILE A 209 6.45 -12.24 7.94
C ILE A 209 6.73 -12.65 6.51
N LYS A 210 7.89 -13.26 6.29
CA LYS A 210 8.36 -13.71 4.97
C LYS A 210 8.04 -15.19 4.79
N ALA A 211 7.31 -15.51 3.72
CA ALA A 211 7.05 -16.88 3.28
C ALA A 211 7.68 -17.19 1.91
N TYR A 212 7.97 -16.16 1.11
CA TYR A 212 8.58 -16.28 -0.22
C TYR A 212 9.82 -15.38 -0.31
N ASP A 213 10.89 -15.91 -0.90
CA ASP A 213 12.17 -15.18 -1.01
C ASP A 213 12.25 -14.27 -2.23
N GLU A 214 11.59 -14.63 -3.33
CA GLU A 214 11.64 -13.89 -4.59
C GLU A 214 10.76 -12.65 -4.53
N TYR A 215 11.32 -11.48 -4.82
CA TYR A 215 10.56 -10.24 -4.80
C TYR A 215 9.64 -10.08 -6.02
N ILE A 216 8.56 -9.31 -5.87
CA ILE A 216 7.86 -8.71 -7.04
C ILE A 216 8.34 -7.28 -7.24
N THR A 217 8.18 -6.75 -8.46
CA THR A 217 8.61 -5.39 -8.77
C THR A 217 7.41 -4.48 -9.01
N ILE A 218 7.41 -3.31 -8.38
CA ILE A 218 6.45 -2.23 -8.62
C ILE A 218 7.22 -0.98 -9.00
N MET A 219 6.81 -0.35 -10.10
CA MET A 219 7.39 0.91 -10.56
C MET A 219 6.43 2.06 -10.26
N TRP A 220 6.98 3.16 -9.76
CA TRP A 220 6.28 4.44 -9.68
C TRP A 220 6.48 5.22 -10.98
N THR A 221 5.43 5.85 -11.49
CA THR A 221 5.53 6.77 -12.62
C THR A 221 4.67 8.00 -12.35
N SER A 222 5.13 9.16 -12.83
CA SER A 222 4.28 10.35 -12.82
C SER A 222 3.16 10.14 -13.86
N SER A 223 1.94 10.58 -13.55
CA SER A 223 0.83 10.58 -14.51
C SER A 223 1.12 11.41 -15.77
N ASN A 224 2.17 12.24 -15.72
CA ASN A 224 2.63 13.06 -16.83
C ASN A 224 3.73 12.39 -17.68
N GLY A 225 4.26 11.22 -17.30
CA GLY A 225 5.32 10.53 -18.04
C GLY A 225 6.58 11.38 -18.29
N LYS A 226 6.79 12.41 -17.47
CA LYS A 226 7.91 13.34 -17.51
C LYS A 226 8.76 13.15 -16.27
#